data_AF-A0A8C2Q244-F1
#
_entry.id   AF-A0A8C2Q244-F1
#
_cell.length_a   1.000
_cell.length_b   1.000
_cell.length_c   1.000
_cell.angle_alpha   90.00
_cell.angle_beta   90.00
_cell.angle_gamma   90.00
#
_symmetry.space_group_name_H-M   'P 1'
#
loop_
_entity.id
_entity.type
_entity.pdbx_description
1 polymer ?
#
loop_
_entity_poly.entity_id
_entity_poly.type
_entity_poly.pdbx_seq_one_letter_code
_entity_poly.pdbx_strand_id
1 'polypeptide(L)'
;MSSDHIFQKFCHEATSTAIFGEIICQKLKEPIEQSVYKKTARDLASEMRTECPSLNGNRSNLEKHILETLAEEEDFDKYMDYIHNPRDHFKSFIRDEVSIYITDKFSVSVLPKMKENIELLQQKIMKAAHESTEHVQENRGDVGLWLKSFTQRLSDELIFSEKDLCGVKHDDIDVDFKILEDVIRKELSSITSNIHKTNISNKKMDFRFRPDELLIDHFCQCCWVHCPFCGATCTNAIENHHGDHSVAFHRVIGIKGSHCFLSQNFCVDICTNLVASDKDFLTLDGLFPCNEYRKAGGVYAKWSITPDCFELPYWKWFVCRFQKDLENHYKEKIVGKGEIPNQWKKLRKQDAIESLDKCF
;
A
#
# COMPACT_ATOMS: atom_id res chain seq x y z
N MET A 1 39.78 -34.34 -42.97
CA MET A 1 38.66 -33.39 -43.13
C MET A 1 39.21 -32.13 -43.75
N SER A 2 38.61 -31.60 -44.84
CA SER A 2 39.07 -30.36 -45.48
C SER A 2 38.73 -29.15 -44.58
N SER A 3 39.53 -28.08 -44.67
CA SER A 3 39.33 -26.82 -43.93
C SER A 3 37.91 -26.27 -44.09
N ASP A 4 37.31 -26.41 -45.28
CA ASP A 4 35.97 -25.91 -45.59
C ASP A 4 34.86 -26.65 -44.82
N HIS A 5 35.03 -27.96 -44.59
CA HIS A 5 34.06 -28.76 -43.81
C HIS A 5 34.12 -28.41 -42.32
N ILE A 6 35.29 -28.05 -41.80
CA ILE A 6 35.46 -27.60 -40.41
C ILE A 6 34.80 -26.21 -40.24
N PHE A 7 35.02 -25.32 -41.21
CA PHE A 7 34.41 -23.98 -41.22
C PHE A 7 32.88 -24.03 -41.29
N GLN A 8 32.30 -24.86 -42.17
CA GLN A 8 30.85 -25.01 -42.28
C GLN A 8 30.20 -25.56 -41.01
N LYS A 9 30.83 -26.54 -40.34
CA LYS A 9 30.33 -27.10 -39.06
C LYS A 9 30.33 -26.02 -37.97
N PHE A 10 31.43 -25.28 -37.84
CA PHE A 10 31.55 -24.17 -36.89
C PHE A 10 30.50 -23.07 -37.13
N CYS A 11 30.26 -22.67 -38.38
CA CYS A 11 29.22 -21.69 -38.70
C CYS A 11 27.80 -22.18 -38.37
N HIS A 12 27.54 -23.48 -38.53
CA HIS A 12 26.24 -24.07 -38.19
C HIS A 12 26.00 -24.14 -36.67
N GLU A 13 27.01 -24.56 -35.91
CA GLU A 13 27.01 -24.56 -34.44
C GLU A 13 26.82 -23.14 -33.87
N ALA A 14 27.56 -22.17 -34.38
CA ALA A 14 27.45 -20.78 -33.96
C ALA A 14 26.05 -20.19 -34.25
N THR A 15 25.48 -20.49 -35.41
CA THR A 15 24.12 -20.05 -35.77
C THR A 15 23.06 -20.69 -34.86
N SER A 16 23.20 -21.99 -34.62
CA SER A 16 22.28 -22.75 -33.74
C SER A 16 22.33 -22.25 -32.30
N THR A 17 23.54 -21.97 -31.80
CA THR A 17 23.76 -21.40 -30.47
C THR A 17 23.14 -20.00 -30.33
N ALA A 18 23.31 -19.14 -31.35
CA ALA A 18 22.72 -17.80 -31.34
C ALA A 18 21.19 -17.86 -31.27
N ILE A 19 20.56 -18.66 -32.12
CA ILE A 19 19.10 -18.85 -32.12
C ILE A 19 18.62 -19.39 -30.77
N PHE A 20 19.33 -20.36 -30.20
CA PHE A 20 18.98 -20.95 -28.91
C PHE A 20 19.04 -19.92 -27.77
N GLY A 21 20.13 -19.15 -27.68
CA GLY A 21 20.28 -18.09 -26.69
C GLY A 21 19.23 -16.98 -26.85
N GLU A 22 18.93 -16.57 -28.07
CA GLU A 22 17.85 -15.62 -28.37
C GLU A 22 16.49 -16.13 -27.87
N ILE A 23 16.14 -17.39 -28.13
CA ILE A 23 14.88 -17.99 -27.68
C ILE A 23 14.78 -17.97 -26.15
N ILE A 24 15.85 -18.35 -25.44
CA ILE A 24 15.88 -18.30 -23.96
C ILE A 24 15.65 -16.87 -23.48
N CYS A 25 16.38 -15.90 -24.03
CA CYS A 25 16.25 -14.51 -23.62
C CYS A 25 14.86 -13.93 -23.93
N GLN A 26 14.22 -14.31 -25.04
CA GLN A 26 12.83 -13.95 -25.31
C GLN A 26 11.87 -14.49 -24.24
N LYS A 27 12.10 -15.74 -23.77
CA LYS A 27 11.31 -16.34 -22.68
C LYS A 27 11.57 -15.68 -21.32
N LEU A 28 12.77 -15.17 -21.09
CA LEU A 28 13.15 -14.48 -19.85
C LEU A 28 12.64 -13.03 -19.77
N LYS A 29 12.28 -12.41 -20.89
CA LYS A 29 11.94 -10.98 -20.94
C LYS A 29 10.88 -10.56 -19.92
N GLU A 30 9.72 -11.22 -19.92
CA GLU A 30 8.62 -10.90 -19.00
C GLU A 30 8.95 -11.25 -17.54
N PRO A 31 9.51 -12.44 -17.22
CA PRO A 31 9.99 -12.74 -15.87
C PRO A 31 10.99 -11.71 -15.32
N ILE A 32 11.93 -11.25 -16.15
CA ILE A 32 12.90 -10.20 -15.79
C ILE A 32 12.18 -8.89 -15.46
N GLU A 33 11.31 -8.43 -16.37
CA GLU A 33 10.52 -7.21 -16.16
C GLU A 33 9.75 -7.27 -14.83
N GLN A 34 8.99 -8.34 -14.60
CA GLN A 34 8.20 -8.52 -13.36
C GLN A 34 9.07 -8.56 -12.10
N SER A 35 10.21 -9.26 -12.14
CA SER A 35 11.10 -9.39 -10.98
C SER A 35 11.73 -8.04 -10.61
N VAL A 36 12.19 -7.27 -11.60
CA VAL A 36 12.72 -5.92 -11.38
C VAL A 36 11.65 -5.02 -10.76
N TYR A 37 10.45 -4.95 -11.35
CA TYR A 37 9.40 -4.08 -10.81
C TYR A 37 8.99 -4.47 -9.40
N LYS A 38 8.81 -5.76 -9.13
CA LYS A 38 8.44 -6.26 -7.81
C LYS A 38 9.50 -5.92 -6.76
N LYS A 39 10.79 -6.07 -7.09
CA LYS A 39 11.88 -5.71 -6.18
C LYS A 39 11.91 -4.21 -5.94
N THR A 40 11.90 -3.40 -7.00
CA THR A 40 11.88 -1.94 -6.89
C THR A 40 10.68 -1.44 -6.09
N ALA A 41 9.49 -2.02 -6.29
CA ALA A 41 8.30 -1.61 -5.55
C ALA A 41 8.40 -1.90 -4.05
N ARG A 42 9.02 -3.03 -3.66
CA ARG A 42 9.32 -3.33 -2.25
C ARG A 42 10.33 -2.36 -1.66
N ASP A 43 11.40 -2.07 -2.40
CA ASP A 43 12.43 -1.13 -1.97
C ASP A 43 11.85 0.29 -1.79
N LEU A 44 10.95 0.70 -2.69
CA LEU A 44 10.23 1.98 -2.60
C LEU A 44 9.24 2.02 -1.43
N ALA A 45 8.43 0.98 -1.24
CA ALA A 45 7.53 0.91 -0.10
C ALA A 45 8.31 0.96 1.23
N SER A 46 9.47 0.29 1.30
CA SER A 46 10.34 0.38 2.47
C SER A 46 10.92 1.77 2.68
N GLU A 47 11.33 2.46 1.60
CA GLU A 47 11.85 3.82 1.67
C GLU A 47 10.77 4.83 2.06
N MET A 48 9.56 4.75 1.50
CA MET A 48 8.46 5.64 1.87
C MET A 48 8.13 5.52 3.36
N ARG A 49 8.21 4.31 3.93
CA ARG A 49 8.00 4.09 5.37
C ARG A 49 9.05 4.72 6.27
N THR A 50 10.17 5.20 5.73
CA THR A 50 11.20 5.93 6.48
C THR A 50 11.24 7.41 6.11
N GLU A 51 11.22 7.72 4.82
CA GLU A 51 11.51 9.05 4.29
C GLU A 51 10.27 9.89 3.95
N CYS A 52 9.09 9.28 3.75
CA CYS A 52 7.87 10.02 3.42
C CYS A 52 7.15 10.42 4.72
N PRO A 53 7.03 11.72 5.05
CA PRO A 53 6.50 12.15 6.35
C PRO A 53 5.09 11.62 6.66
N SER A 54 4.22 11.57 5.65
CA SER A 54 2.83 11.11 5.75
C SER A 54 2.69 9.58 5.82
N LEU A 55 3.69 8.84 5.33
CA LEU A 55 3.69 7.38 5.23
C LEU A 55 4.75 6.73 6.14
N ASN A 56 5.45 7.50 6.96
CA ASN A 56 6.40 6.96 7.92
C ASN A 56 5.75 6.62 9.26
N GLY A 57 6.41 5.74 10.02
CA GLY A 57 5.94 5.38 11.36
C GLY A 57 4.69 4.49 11.35
N ASN A 58 3.67 4.88 12.11
CA ASN A 58 2.49 4.08 12.41
C ASN A 58 1.22 4.67 11.79
N ARG A 59 0.10 3.94 11.91
CA ARG A 59 -1.21 4.37 11.39
C ARG A 59 -1.71 5.69 12.00
N SER A 60 -1.35 6.00 13.25
CA SER A 60 -1.70 7.27 13.90
C SER A 60 -1.07 8.45 13.17
N ASN A 61 0.22 8.35 12.80
CA ASN A 61 0.89 9.38 12.00
C ASN A 61 0.23 9.58 10.63
N LEU A 62 -0.21 8.49 9.98
CA LEU A 62 -0.98 8.56 8.74
C LEU A 62 -2.33 9.29 8.93
N GLU A 63 -3.09 8.94 9.98
CA GLU A 63 -4.37 9.61 10.29
C GLU A 63 -4.19 11.09 10.60
N LYS A 64 -3.09 11.47 11.27
CA LYS A 64 -2.72 12.86 11.49
C LYS A 64 -2.59 13.62 10.18
N HIS A 65 -1.79 13.13 9.23
CA HIS A 65 -1.59 13.80 7.94
C HIS A 65 -2.89 13.85 7.11
N ILE A 66 -3.72 12.80 7.16
CA ILE A 66 -5.06 12.83 6.55
C ILE A 66 -5.88 13.99 7.12
N LEU A 67 -5.91 14.16 8.44
CA LEU A 67 -6.65 15.23 9.09
C LEU A 67 -6.05 16.62 8.80
N GLU A 68 -4.73 16.75 8.69
CA GLU A 68 -4.08 17.98 8.25
C GLU A 68 -4.50 18.35 6.83
N THR A 69 -4.41 17.42 5.88
CA THR A 69 -4.84 17.64 4.49
C THR A 69 -6.32 18.00 4.41
N LEU A 70 -7.20 17.29 5.11
CA LEU A 70 -8.62 17.62 5.16
C LEU A 70 -8.87 19.04 5.70
N ALA A 71 -8.11 19.46 6.71
CA ALA A 71 -8.22 20.82 7.25
C ALA A 71 -7.69 21.88 6.29
N GLU A 72 -6.61 21.59 5.57
CA GLU A 72 -6.04 22.49 4.57
C GLU A 72 -6.98 22.69 3.37
N GLU A 73 -7.54 21.61 2.86
CA GLU A 73 -8.44 21.61 1.70
C GLU A 73 -9.82 22.20 2.02
N GLU A 74 -10.28 22.08 3.27
CA GLU A 74 -11.62 22.48 3.71
C GLU A 74 -12.76 21.94 2.80
N ASP A 75 -12.60 20.73 2.27
CA ASP A 75 -13.60 20.06 1.43
C ASP A 75 -14.52 19.19 2.29
N PHE A 76 -15.78 19.60 2.42
CA PHE A 76 -16.76 18.91 3.25
C PHE A 76 -17.02 17.47 2.78
N ASP A 77 -17.09 17.22 1.48
CA ASP A 77 -17.41 15.90 0.95
C ASP A 77 -16.27 14.91 1.24
N LYS A 78 -15.02 15.38 1.14
CA LYS A 78 -13.84 14.58 1.57
C LYS A 78 -13.86 14.26 3.06
N TYR A 79 -14.25 15.21 3.91
CA TYR A 79 -14.45 14.93 5.34
C TYR A 79 -15.52 13.87 5.55
N MET A 80 -16.65 13.98 4.85
CA MET A 80 -17.75 13.04 5.00
C MET A 80 -17.39 11.63 4.52
N ASP A 81 -16.59 11.52 3.46
CA ASP A 81 -16.01 10.25 3.03
C ASP A 81 -15.05 9.68 4.08
N TYR A 82 -14.16 10.50 4.66
CA TYR A 82 -13.31 10.08 5.77
C TYR A 82 -14.11 9.62 7.00
N ILE A 83 -15.22 10.29 7.33
CA ILE A 83 -16.04 9.97 8.50
C ILE A 83 -16.80 8.65 8.31
N HIS A 84 -17.38 8.42 7.12
CA HIS A 84 -18.29 7.30 6.86
C HIS A 84 -17.61 6.10 6.21
N ASN A 85 -16.56 6.33 5.42
CA ASN A 85 -15.78 5.33 4.69
C ASN A 85 -14.27 5.44 4.99
N PRO A 86 -13.85 5.49 6.27
CA PRO A 86 -12.45 5.78 6.61
C PRO A 86 -11.48 4.78 5.98
N ARG A 87 -11.87 3.51 5.78
CA ARG A 87 -11.00 2.52 5.14
C ARG A 87 -10.63 2.87 3.71
N ASP A 88 -11.60 3.33 2.93
CA ASP A 88 -11.35 3.64 1.54
C ASP A 88 -10.69 5.01 1.39
N HIS A 89 -11.00 5.96 2.28
CA HIS A 89 -10.32 7.24 2.37
C HIS A 89 -8.81 7.07 2.63
N PHE A 90 -8.43 6.24 3.63
CA PHE A 90 -7.01 5.94 3.91
C PHE A 90 -6.32 5.32 2.68
N LYS A 91 -6.97 4.39 1.97
CA LYS A 91 -6.40 3.80 0.75
C LYS A 91 -6.20 4.84 -0.35
N SER A 92 -7.17 5.74 -0.55
CA SER A 92 -7.05 6.81 -1.54
C SER A 92 -5.87 7.71 -1.20
N PHE A 93 -5.79 8.17 0.05
CA PHE A 93 -4.69 9.01 0.53
C PHE A 93 -3.33 8.35 0.32
N ILE A 94 -3.16 7.07 0.67
CA ILE A 94 -1.90 6.33 0.44
C ILE A 94 -1.55 6.30 -1.06
N ARG A 95 -2.53 6.08 -1.94
CA ARG A 95 -2.29 6.05 -3.40
C ARG A 95 -1.83 7.41 -3.92
N ASP A 96 -2.44 8.49 -3.43
CA ASP A 96 -2.09 9.85 -3.81
C ASP A 96 -0.68 10.20 -3.34
N GLU A 97 -0.36 9.94 -2.07
CA GLU A 97 0.98 10.17 -1.50
C GLU A 97 2.07 9.36 -2.22
N VAL A 98 1.80 8.09 -2.54
CA VAL A 98 2.73 7.25 -3.31
C VAL A 98 2.94 7.79 -4.72
N SER A 99 1.87 8.25 -5.38
CA SER A 99 1.95 8.82 -6.73
C SER A 99 2.78 10.11 -6.74
N ILE A 100 2.56 10.99 -5.76
CA ILE A 100 3.34 12.22 -5.56
C ILE A 100 4.81 11.86 -5.31
N TYR A 101 5.07 10.97 -4.36
CA TYR A 101 6.44 10.57 -4.00
C TYR A 101 7.20 9.98 -5.19
N ILE A 102 6.58 9.06 -5.95
CA ILE A 102 7.20 8.46 -7.14
C ILE A 102 7.52 9.52 -8.18
N THR A 103 6.61 10.48 -8.38
CA THR A 103 6.80 11.58 -9.34
C THR A 103 7.95 12.48 -8.92
N ASP A 104 7.96 12.94 -7.68
CA ASP A 104 8.94 13.89 -7.14
C ASP A 104 10.33 13.27 -6.98
N LYS A 105 10.40 11.98 -6.63
CA LYS A 105 11.65 11.24 -6.39
C LYS A 105 12.07 10.38 -7.57
N PHE A 106 11.45 10.56 -8.74
CA PHE A 106 11.66 9.66 -9.88
C PHE A 106 13.15 9.57 -10.28
N SER A 107 13.78 10.71 -10.52
CA SER A 107 15.17 10.77 -11.01
C SER A 107 16.21 10.46 -9.93
N VAL A 108 15.91 10.78 -8.67
CA VAL A 108 16.86 10.72 -7.55
C VAL A 108 16.81 9.43 -6.74
N SER A 109 15.69 8.71 -6.74
CA SER A 109 15.52 7.45 -6.00
C SER A 109 15.00 6.32 -6.88
N VAL A 110 13.86 6.54 -7.55
CA VAL A 110 13.15 5.48 -8.28
C VAL A 110 14.00 4.88 -9.40
N LEU A 111 14.51 5.73 -10.30
CA LEU A 111 15.31 5.31 -11.45
C LEU A 111 16.64 4.66 -11.02
N PRO A 112 17.41 5.20 -10.05
CA PRO A 112 18.58 4.52 -9.48
C PRO A 112 18.27 3.12 -8.95
N LYS A 113 17.22 2.93 -8.13
CA LYS A 113 16.83 1.60 -7.62
C LYS A 113 16.45 0.63 -8.73
N MET A 114 15.74 1.11 -9.76
CA MET A 114 15.45 0.28 -10.93
C MET A 114 16.74 -0.20 -11.61
N LYS A 115 17.71 0.70 -11.83
CA LYS A 115 19.00 0.35 -12.44
C LYS A 115 19.78 -0.64 -11.59
N GLU A 116 19.88 -0.41 -10.29
CA GLU A 116 20.55 -1.31 -9.35
C GLU A 116 19.90 -2.71 -9.35
N ASN A 117 18.57 -2.77 -9.32
CA ASN A 117 17.84 -4.03 -9.36
C ASN A 117 17.99 -4.77 -10.70
N ILE A 118 18.04 -4.03 -11.81
CA ILE A 118 18.36 -4.58 -13.13
C ILE A 118 19.77 -5.19 -13.14
N GLU A 119 20.78 -4.44 -12.67
CA GLU A 119 22.18 -4.87 -12.66
C GLU A 119 22.35 -6.12 -11.79
N LEU A 120 21.76 -6.14 -10.59
CA LEU A 120 21.80 -7.29 -9.71
C LEU A 120 21.18 -8.53 -10.36
N LEU A 121 20.01 -8.38 -11.00
CA LEU A 121 19.33 -9.50 -11.64
C LEU A 121 20.12 -10.01 -12.85
N GLN A 122 20.71 -9.13 -13.66
CA GLN A 122 21.60 -9.52 -14.75
C GLN A 122 22.80 -10.32 -14.25
N GLN A 123 23.43 -9.90 -13.16
CA GLN A 123 24.53 -10.65 -12.54
C GLN A 123 24.09 -12.06 -12.11
N LYS A 124 22.90 -12.19 -11.50
CA LYS A 124 22.36 -13.49 -11.10
C LYS A 124 22.06 -14.40 -12.28
N ILE A 125 21.48 -13.86 -13.36
CA ILE A 125 21.20 -14.64 -14.58
C ILE A 125 22.49 -15.08 -15.25
N MET A 126 23.48 -14.19 -15.36
CA MET A 126 24.78 -14.54 -15.93
C MET A 126 25.51 -15.59 -15.09
N LYS A 127 25.43 -15.49 -13.76
CA LYS A 127 25.96 -16.51 -12.85
C LYS A 127 25.27 -17.86 -13.05
N ALA A 128 23.94 -17.87 -13.15
CA ALA A 128 23.19 -19.11 -13.39
C ALA A 128 23.52 -19.74 -14.75
N ALA A 129 23.71 -18.92 -15.80
CA ALA A 129 24.14 -19.39 -17.11
C ALA A 129 25.53 -20.04 -17.04
N HIS A 130 26.48 -19.37 -16.39
CA HIS A 130 27.85 -19.86 -16.22
C HIS A 130 27.92 -21.17 -15.44
N GLU A 131 27.28 -21.23 -14.26
CA GLU A 131 27.26 -22.44 -13.43
C GLU A 131 26.55 -23.62 -14.13
N SER A 132 25.61 -23.33 -15.03
CA SER A 132 24.94 -24.37 -15.84
C SER A 132 25.82 -24.85 -16.99
N THR A 133 26.61 -23.96 -17.59
CA THR A 133 27.64 -24.32 -18.58
C THR A 133 28.70 -25.22 -17.96
N GLU A 134 29.24 -24.86 -16.78
CA GLU A 134 30.20 -25.69 -16.06
C GLU A 134 29.61 -27.07 -15.74
N HIS A 135 28.38 -27.10 -15.21
CA HIS A 135 27.70 -28.35 -14.87
C HIS A 135 27.57 -29.29 -16.08
N VAL A 136 27.23 -28.77 -17.24
CA VAL A 136 27.11 -29.57 -18.47
C VAL A 136 28.47 -30.05 -18.98
N GLN A 137 29.50 -29.21 -18.92
CA GLN A 137 30.86 -29.59 -19.34
C GLN A 137 31.44 -30.70 -18.46
N GLU A 138 31.25 -30.62 -17.14
CA GLU A 138 31.72 -31.64 -16.18
C GLU A 138 30.98 -32.98 -16.35
N ASN A 139 29.67 -32.94 -16.64
CA ASN A 139 28.82 -34.11 -16.70
C ASN A 139 28.62 -34.65 -18.12
N ARG A 140 29.25 -34.05 -19.14
CA ARG A 140 29.06 -34.35 -20.57
C ARG A 140 27.57 -34.34 -20.94
N GLY A 141 26.84 -33.36 -20.41
CA GLY A 141 25.41 -33.21 -20.60
C GLY A 141 25.04 -32.60 -21.95
N ASP A 142 23.75 -32.53 -22.20
CA ASP A 142 23.15 -31.91 -23.37
C ASP A 142 22.47 -30.57 -23.01
N VAL A 143 21.80 -29.99 -24.00
CA VAL A 143 21.01 -28.78 -23.86
C VAL A 143 19.88 -28.95 -22.82
N GLY A 144 19.28 -30.14 -22.71
CA GLY A 144 18.26 -30.44 -21.73
C GLY A 144 18.79 -30.33 -20.30
N LEU A 145 19.97 -30.88 -20.03
CA LEU A 145 20.64 -30.75 -18.73
C LEU A 145 20.98 -29.29 -18.42
N TRP A 146 21.42 -28.52 -19.42
CA TRP A 146 21.69 -27.09 -19.26
C TRP A 146 20.44 -26.33 -18.83
N LEU A 147 19.32 -26.52 -19.55
CA LEU A 147 18.05 -25.83 -19.28
C LEU A 147 17.52 -26.15 -17.89
N LYS A 148 17.61 -27.41 -17.46
CA LYS A 148 17.22 -27.85 -16.13
C LYS A 148 18.08 -27.19 -15.04
N SER A 149 19.40 -27.21 -15.18
CA SER A 149 20.30 -26.53 -14.24
C SER A 149 20.02 -25.01 -14.18
N PHE A 150 19.86 -24.38 -15.35
CA PHE A 150 19.66 -22.94 -15.46
C PHE A 150 18.36 -22.49 -14.80
N THR A 151 17.24 -23.17 -15.10
CA THR A 151 15.94 -22.87 -14.49
C THR A 151 15.92 -23.14 -12.98
N GLN A 152 16.53 -24.23 -12.53
CA GLN A 152 16.64 -24.53 -11.10
C GLN A 152 17.40 -23.44 -10.33
N ARG A 153 18.47 -22.89 -10.92
CA ARG A 153 19.26 -21.82 -10.30
C ARG A 153 18.54 -20.46 -10.27
N LEU A 154 17.52 -20.29 -11.10
CA LEU A 154 16.74 -19.05 -11.19
C LEU A 154 15.40 -19.09 -10.45
N SER A 155 15.02 -20.22 -9.86
CA SER A 155 13.70 -20.42 -9.25
C SER A 155 13.39 -19.44 -8.12
N ASP A 156 14.41 -18.99 -7.40
CA ASP A 156 14.27 -18.06 -6.28
C ASP A 156 14.31 -16.58 -6.73
N GLU A 157 14.73 -16.33 -7.97
CA GLU A 157 14.98 -15.00 -8.53
C GLU A 157 13.90 -14.56 -9.52
N LEU A 158 13.33 -15.53 -10.24
CA LEU A 158 12.35 -15.33 -11.30
C LEU A 158 11.19 -16.30 -11.11
N ILE A 159 9.98 -15.85 -11.45
CA ILE A 159 8.84 -16.75 -11.68
C ILE A 159 9.07 -17.38 -13.06
N PHE A 160 9.97 -18.36 -13.11
CA PHE A 160 10.48 -19.00 -14.32
C PHE A 160 10.85 -20.45 -14.03
N SER A 161 10.49 -21.36 -14.93
CA SER A 161 10.65 -22.80 -14.77
C SER A 161 10.87 -23.49 -16.11
N GLU A 162 11.20 -24.79 -16.08
CA GLU A 162 11.27 -25.63 -17.28
C GLU A 162 9.96 -25.57 -18.11
N LYS A 163 8.81 -25.35 -17.47
CA LYS A 163 7.52 -25.25 -18.18
C LYS A 163 7.46 -24.03 -19.11
N ASP A 164 8.12 -22.94 -18.75
CA ASP A 164 8.16 -21.70 -19.55
C ASP A 164 9.02 -21.89 -20.82
N LEU A 165 9.91 -22.87 -20.78
CA LEU A 165 10.75 -23.34 -21.88
C LEU A 165 10.11 -24.47 -22.70
N CYS A 166 8.87 -24.86 -22.40
CA CYS A 166 8.16 -25.85 -23.23
C CYS A 166 8.04 -25.36 -24.68
N GLY A 167 8.41 -26.23 -25.63
CA GLY A 167 8.44 -25.93 -27.06
C GLY A 167 9.79 -25.41 -27.59
N VAL A 168 10.77 -25.17 -26.72
CA VAL A 168 12.17 -25.00 -27.17
C VAL A 168 12.68 -26.35 -27.62
N LYS A 169 12.82 -26.56 -28.94
CA LYS A 169 13.41 -27.78 -29.49
C LYS A 169 14.87 -27.86 -29.02
N HIS A 170 15.27 -28.98 -28.43
CA HIS A 170 16.62 -29.19 -27.90
C HIS A 170 17.22 -30.55 -28.27
N ASP A 171 16.44 -31.45 -28.87
CA ASP A 171 16.83 -32.85 -29.10
C ASP A 171 17.86 -33.06 -30.22
N ASP A 172 18.23 -32.03 -31.00
CA ASP A 172 19.18 -32.15 -32.14
C ASP A 172 20.01 -30.86 -32.37
N ILE A 173 20.23 -30.03 -31.34
CA ILE A 173 20.96 -28.76 -31.50
C ILE A 173 22.40 -28.90 -30.99
N ASP A 174 23.36 -28.71 -31.90
CA ASP A 174 24.79 -28.58 -31.55
C ASP A 174 25.03 -27.15 -31.00
N VAL A 175 25.06 -27.03 -29.67
CA VAL A 175 25.22 -25.76 -28.95
C VAL A 175 26.63 -25.66 -28.38
N ASP A 176 27.34 -24.59 -28.74
CA ASP A 176 28.56 -24.21 -28.06
C ASP A 176 28.22 -23.40 -26.81
N PHE A 177 28.28 -24.04 -25.64
CA PHE A 177 27.96 -23.40 -24.37
C PHE A 177 28.87 -22.19 -24.04
N LYS A 178 30.08 -22.10 -24.60
CA LYS A 178 30.94 -20.93 -24.42
C LYS A 178 30.41 -19.72 -25.19
N ILE A 179 29.93 -19.95 -26.43
CA ILE A 179 29.30 -18.91 -27.24
C ILE A 179 27.92 -18.51 -26.65
N LEU A 180 27.21 -19.48 -26.06
CA LEU A 180 25.88 -19.23 -25.46
C LEU A 180 25.91 -18.16 -24.36
N GLU A 181 26.93 -18.16 -23.50
CA GLU A 181 27.07 -17.14 -22.45
C GLU A 181 27.18 -15.72 -23.03
N ASP A 182 27.93 -15.55 -24.11
CA ASP A 182 28.09 -14.26 -24.79
C ASP A 182 26.79 -13.80 -25.49
N VAL A 183 26.06 -14.74 -26.09
CA VAL A 183 24.72 -14.48 -26.67
C VAL A 183 23.76 -14.02 -25.57
N ILE A 184 23.67 -14.74 -24.46
CA ILE A 184 22.82 -14.39 -23.32
C ILE A 184 23.20 -13.00 -22.78
N ARG A 185 24.49 -12.71 -22.60
CA ARG A 185 24.96 -11.40 -22.12
C ARG A 185 24.49 -10.25 -23.01
N LYS A 186 24.61 -10.42 -24.33
CA LYS A 186 24.20 -9.42 -25.33
C LYS A 186 22.69 -9.22 -25.33
N GLU A 187 21.92 -10.32 -25.38
CA GLU A 187 20.45 -10.26 -25.42
C GLU A 187 19.86 -9.73 -24.11
N LEU A 188 20.41 -10.11 -22.95
CA LEU A 188 20.02 -9.56 -21.65
C LEU A 188 20.22 -8.04 -21.59
N SER A 189 21.33 -7.54 -22.14
CA SER A 189 21.60 -6.10 -22.19
C SER A 189 20.55 -5.36 -23.04
N SER A 190 20.12 -5.98 -24.14
CA SER A 190 19.04 -5.47 -24.99
C SER A 190 17.69 -5.43 -24.27
N ILE A 191 17.32 -6.52 -23.57
CA ILE A 191 16.08 -6.62 -22.79
C ILE A 191 16.01 -5.54 -21.72
N THR A 192 17.07 -5.40 -20.92
CA THR A 192 17.06 -4.51 -19.76
C THR A 192 17.15 -3.03 -20.11
N SER A 193 17.67 -2.70 -21.30
CA SER A 193 17.76 -1.34 -21.82
C SER A 193 16.41 -0.62 -21.98
N ASN A 194 15.28 -1.35 -21.93
CA ASN A 194 13.95 -0.78 -22.08
C ASN A 194 13.10 -0.82 -20.78
N ILE A 195 13.56 -1.53 -19.75
CA ILE A 195 12.81 -1.70 -18.50
C ILE A 195 12.65 -0.37 -17.75
N HIS A 196 13.71 0.43 -17.70
CA HIS A 196 13.73 1.72 -17.03
C HIS A 196 12.90 2.81 -17.75
N LYS A 197 12.51 2.59 -19.02
CA LYS A 197 11.65 3.52 -19.78
C LYS A 197 10.17 3.29 -19.52
N THR A 198 9.84 2.20 -18.84
CA THR A 198 8.47 1.78 -18.60
C THR A 198 8.09 2.17 -17.17
N ASN A 199 6.92 2.78 -17.01
CA ASN A 199 6.48 3.38 -15.76
C ASN A 199 6.29 2.30 -14.67
N ILE A 200 6.64 2.55 -13.41
CA ILE A 200 6.39 1.60 -12.30
C ILE A 200 4.89 1.38 -12.08
N SER A 201 4.05 2.33 -12.50
CA SER A 201 2.59 2.19 -12.56
C SER A 201 2.10 1.34 -13.75
N ASN A 202 2.98 0.57 -14.40
CA ASN A 202 2.64 -0.25 -15.56
C ASN A 202 1.48 -1.21 -15.25
N LYS A 203 0.44 -1.16 -16.08
CA LYS A 203 -0.75 -2.02 -16.02
C LYS A 203 -0.45 -3.52 -16.12
N LYS A 204 0.76 -3.90 -16.57
CA LYS A 204 1.21 -5.29 -16.66
C LYS A 204 1.70 -5.87 -15.33
N MET A 205 2.00 -5.03 -14.33
CA MET A 205 2.44 -5.53 -13.03
C MET A 205 1.23 -6.08 -12.27
N ASP A 206 1.42 -7.22 -11.60
CA ASP A 206 0.44 -7.73 -10.66
C ASP A 206 0.18 -6.67 -9.59
N PHE A 207 -1.09 -6.30 -9.43
CA PHE A 207 -1.54 -5.22 -8.56
C PHE A 207 -1.00 -5.37 -7.12
N ARG A 208 -0.81 -6.61 -6.65
CA ARG A 208 -0.32 -6.94 -5.30
C ARG A 208 1.11 -6.51 -5.03
N PHE A 209 1.88 -6.18 -6.07
CA PHE A 209 3.26 -5.73 -5.94
C PHE A 209 3.44 -4.25 -6.22
N ARG A 210 2.35 -3.47 -6.33
CA ARG A 210 2.48 -2.02 -6.44
C ARG A 210 2.89 -1.41 -5.08
N PRO A 211 3.69 -0.33 -5.06
CA PRO A 211 4.12 0.30 -3.81
C PRO A 211 2.95 0.74 -2.91
N ASP A 212 1.90 1.30 -3.52
CA ASP A 212 0.67 1.72 -2.83
C ASP A 212 -0.06 0.55 -2.19
N GLU A 213 -0.21 -0.57 -2.90
CA GLU A 213 -0.88 -1.75 -2.34
C GLU A 213 -0.07 -2.40 -1.21
N LEU A 214 1.27 -2.41 -1.30
CA LEU A 214 2.14 -2.86 -0.20
C LEU A 214 1.99 -1.99 1.05
N LEU A 215 1.83 -0.68 0.87
CA LEU A 215 1.61 0.27 1.97
C LEU A 215 0.19 0.20 2.52
N ILE A 216 -0.81 0.01 1.65
CA ILE A 216 -2.20 -0.23 2.05
C ILE A 216 -2.27 -1.50 2.90
N ASP A 217 -1.64 -2.60 2.47
CA ASP A 217 -1.57 -3.83 3.26
C ASP A 217 -0.91 -3.58 4.62
N HIS A 218 0.14 -2.76 4.65
CA HIS A 218 0.82 -2.41 5.90
C HIS A 218 -0.05 -1.59 6.86
N PHE A 219 -0.71 -0.54 6.38
CA PHE A 219 -1.45 0.42 7.23
C PHE A 219 -2.91 0.04 7.47
N CYS A 220 -3.52 -0.71 6.56
CA CYS A 220 -4.96 -0.96 6.52
C CYS A 220 -5.38 -2.40 6.87
N GLN A 221 -4.44 -3.32 7.17
CA GLN A 221 -4.73 -4.60 7.83
C GLN A 221 -4.97 -4.37 9.33
N CYS A 222 -5.98 -3.54 9.56
CA CYS A 222 -6.37 -2.78 10.73
C CYS A 222 -7.66 -3.25 11.41
N CYS A 223 -7.86 -3.02 12.70
CA CYS A 223 -9.24 -2.90 13.17
C CYS A 223 -9.94 -1.71 12.48
N TRP A 224 -11.16 -1.94 11.98
CA TRP A 224 -12.01 -0.92 11.34
C TRP A 224 -13.38 -0.80 12.00
N VAL A 225 -13.51 -1.33 13.23
CA VAL A 225 -14.74 -1.18 14.01
C VAL A 225 -14.84 0.28 14.46
N HIS A 226 -16.05 0.85 14.36
CA HIS A 226 -16.32 2.24 14.71
C HIS A 226 -16.95 2.38 16.09
N CYS A 227 -16.62 3.47 16.78
CA CYS A 227 -17.21 3.83 18.07
C CYS A 227 -18.72 4.03 17.90
N PRO A 228 -19.56 3.37 18.73
CA PRO A 228 -21.01 3.43 18.57
C PRO A 228 -21.59 4.82 18.83
N PHE A 229 -20.85 5.71 19.51
CA PHE A 229 -21.27 7.09 19.74
C PHE A 229 -20.78 8.03 18.63
N CYS A 230 -19.47 8.20 18.46
CA CYS A 230 -18.93 9.24 17.55
C CYS A 230 -18.39 8.73 16.21
N GLY A 231 -18.41 7.42 15.96
CA GLY A 231 -17.96 6.85 14.69
C GLY A 231 -16.44 6.84 14.49
N ALA A 232 -15.65 7.22 15.50
CA ALA A 232 -14.19 7.12 15.44
C ALA A 232 -13.74 5.66 15.27
N THR A 233 -12.71 5.43 14.46
CA THR A 233 -12.20 4.09 14.15
C THR A 233 -11.29 3.58 15.26
N CYS A 234 -11.40 2.29 15.60
CA CYS A 234 -10.50 1.65 16.56
C CYS A 234 -9.04 1.70 16.09
N THR A 235 -8.11 1.97 17.00
CA THR A 235 -6.67 2.08 16.70
C THR A 235 -5.90 0.76 16.83
N ASN A 236 -6.57 -0.34 17.14
CA ASN A 236 -5.90 -1.63 17.29
C ASN A 236 -5.36 -2.11 15.93
N ALA A 237 -4.06 -2.46 15.91
CA ALA A 237 -3.34 -2.89 14.72
C ALA A 237 -3.72 -4.31 14.23
N ILE A 238 -4.61 -5.02 14.92
CA ILE A 238 -4.98 -6.40 14.58
C ILE A 238 -6.47 -6.44 14.18
N GLU A 239 -6.76 -6.98 13.00
CA GLU A 239 -8.15 -7.26 12.58
C GLU A 239 -8.81 -8.26 13.53
N ASN A 240 -10.09 -8.05 13.88
CA ASN A 240 -10.86 -8.95 14.74
C ASN A 240 -10.18 -9.30 16.08
N HIS A 241 -9.41 -8.35 16.63
CA HIS A 241 -8.71 -8.54 17.90
C HIS A 241 -9.66 -8.89 19.07
N HIS A 242 -9.12 -9.58 20.07
CA HIS A 242 -9.80 -9.78 21.34
C HIS A 242 -9.69 -8.53 22.24
N GLY A 243 -10.52 -8.47 23.29
CA GLY A 243 -10.58 -7.33 24.21
C GLY A 243 -11.44 -6.18 23.68
N ASP A 244 -11.35 -5.04 24.35
CA ASP A 244 -12.15 -3.86 24.03
C ASP A 244 -11.57 -3.08 22.86
N HIS A 245 -12.46 -2.53 22.04
CA HIS A 245 -12.11 -1.50 21.07
C HIS A 245 -11.89 -0.16 21.78
N SER A 246 -10.89 0.59 21.34
CA SER A 246 -10.57 1.91 21.86
C SER A 246 -9.94 2.78 20.78
N VAL A 247 -9.98 4.09 21.01
CA VAL A 247 -9.30 5.13 20.23
C VAL A 247 -9.01 6.31 21.15
N ALA A 248 -7.89 6.99 20.96
CA ALA A 248 -7.52 8.15 21.77
C ALA A 248 -8.16 9.45 21.27
N PHE A 249 -8.54 9.50 19.99
CA PHE A 249 -9.06 10.70 19.34
C PHE A 249 -10.52 10.52 18.94
N HIS A 250 -11.40 10.72 19.91
CA HIS A 250 -12.85 10.71 19.67
C HIS A 250 -13.32 11.97 18.94
N ARG A 251 -14.61 11.99 18.53
CA ARG A 251 -15.21 13.07 17.72
C ARG A 251 -16.47 13.61 18.37
N VAL A 252 -16.95 14.74 17.86
CA VAL A 252 -18.30 15.25 18.17
C VAL A 252 -19.32 14.28 17.59
N ILE A 253 -20.31 13.88 18.39
CA ILE A 253 -21.24 12.80 18.08
C ILE A 253 -22.11 13.12 16.87
N GLY A 254 -22.57 14.36 16.74
CA GLY A 254 -23.42 14.81 15.63
C GLY A 254 -22.77 14.73 14.26
N ILE A 255 -21.43 14.65 14.18
CA ILE A 255 -20.70 14.62 12.91
C ILE A 255 -21.10 13.42 12.04
N LYS A 256 -21.44 12.27 12.66
CA LYS A 256 -21.93 11.08 11.94
C LYS A 256 -23.47 11.02 11.80
N GLY A 257 -24.14 12.14 12.04
CA GLY A 257 -25.61 12.24 11.94
C GLY A 257 -26.34 11.72 13.17
N SER A 258 -25.69 11.72 14.34
CA SER A 258 -26.35 11.32 15.59
C SER A 258 -27.02 12.52 16.28
N HIS A 259 -28.22 12.30 16.81
CA HIS A 259 -29.04 13.34 17.41
C HIS A 259 -29.05 13.23 18.94
N CYS A 260 -29.26 14.37 19.60
CA CYS A 260 -29.61 14.40 21.01
C CYS A 260 -30.97 13.71 21.21
N PHE A 261 -31.00 12.65 22.01
CA PHE A 261 -32.18 11.81 22.24
C PHE A 261 -33.47 12.61 22.49
N LEU A 262 -33.43 13.57 23.41
CA LEU A 262 -34.62 14.32 23.84
C LEU A 262 -35.07 15.40 22.86
N SER A 263 -34.14 16.06 22.17
CA SER A 263 -34.47 17.21 21.33
C SER A 263 -34.53 16.87 19.84
N GLN A 264 -34.00 15.71 19.43
CA GLN A 264 -33.79 15.34 18.02
C GLN A 264 -32.92 16.36 17.25
N ASN A 265 -32.21 17.23 17.98
CA ASN A 265 -31.30 18.21 17.40
C ASN A 265 -29.91 17.60 17.21
N PHE A 266 -29.12 18.17 16.31
CA PHE A 266 -27.68 17.89 16.18
C PHE A 266 -26.98 17.83 17.54
N CYS A 267 -26.20 16.78 17.77
CA CYS A 267 -25.52 16.57 19.04
C CYS A 267 -24.10 17.15 19.03
N VAL A 268 -23.90 18.26 19.75
CA VAL A 268 -22.57 18.88 19.96
C VAL A 268 -21.76 18.21 21.07
N ASP A 269 -22.28 17.15 21.69
CA ASP A 269 -21.54 16.43 22.74
C ASP A 269 -20.36 15.67 22.13
N ILE A 270 -19.25 15.66 22.88
CA ILE A 270 -18.07 14.85 22.59
C ILE A 270 -18.26 13.49 23.29
N CYS A 271 -17.91 12.41 22.60
CA CYS A 271 -18.05 11.03 23.07
C CYS A 271 -17.57 10.81 24.51
N THR A 272 -16.39 11.34 24.83
CA THR A 272 -15.72 11.15 26.11
C THR A 272 -16.36 11.92 27.25
N ASN A 273 -16.84 13.14 26.98
CA ASN A 273 -17.64 13.91 27.93
C ASN A 273 -19.02 13.29 28.12
N LEU A 274 -19.61 12.71 27.06
CA LEU A 274 -20.92 12.06 27.14
C LEU A 274 -20.88 10.86 28.09
N VAL A 275 -19.90 9.97 27.97
CA VAL A 275 -19.76 8.79 28.86
C VAL A 275 -19.31 9.14 30.28
N ALA A 276 -18.96 10.39 30.55
CA ALA A 276 -18.69 10.89 31.90
C ALA A 276 -19.88 11.65 32.51
N SER A 277 -20.99 11.77 31.78
CA SER A 277 -22.16 12.54 32.19
C SER A 277 -23.31 11.65 32.68
N ASP A 278 -24.22 12.25 33.45
CA ASP A 278 -25.48 11.62 33.90
C ASP A 278 -26.59 11.68 32.82
N LYS A 279 -26.22 11.85 31.55
CA LYS A 279 -27.16 11.80 30.42
C LYS A 279 -27.53 10.36 30.11
N ASP A 280 -28.67 10.17 29.46
CA ASP A 280 -29.09 8.87 28.94
C ASP A 280 -29.00 8.80 27.41
N PHE A 281 -28.86 7.59 26.88
CA PHE A 281 -28.95 7.29 25.46
C PHE A 281 -29.88 6.09 25.23
N LEU A 282 -30.53 6.08 24.06
CA LEU A 282 -31.46 5.02 23.67
C LEU A 282 -30.77 4.00 22.76
N THR A 283 -30.98 2.72 23.05
CA THR A 283 -30.71 1.60 22.15
C THR A 283 -32.00 0.86 21.82
N LEU A 284 -31.92 -0.17 20.97
CA LEU A 284 -33.07 -1.05 20.71
C LEU A 284 -33.56 -1.78 21.98
N ASP A 285 -32.67 -1.98 22.96
CA ASP A 285 -32.95 -2.71 24.20
C ASP A 285 -33.47 -1.80 25.33
N GLY A 286 -33.43 -0.47 25.14
CA GLY A 286 -33.98 0.48 26.10
C GLY A 286 -33.11 1.73 26.31
N LEU A 287 -33.47 2.48 27.36
CA LEU A 287 -32.76 3.69 27.78
C LEU A 287 -31.69 3.32 28.80
N PHE A 288 -30.45 3.78 28.58
CA PHE A 288 -29.31 3.50 29.45
C PHE A 288 -28.56 4.79 29.81
N PRO A 289 -28.04 4.90 31.04
CA PRO A 289 -27.12 5.98 31.41
C PRO A 289 -25.83 5.92 30.59
N CYS A 290 -25.38 7.07 30.08
CA CYS A 290 -24.14 7.18 29.31
C CYS A 290 -22.91 6.80 30.13
N ASN A 291 -22.89 7.08 31.43
CA ASN A 291 -21.82 6.66 32.35
C ASN A 291 -21.80 5.15 32.65
N GLU A 292 -22.87 4.43 32.31
CA GLU A 292 -22.97 2.98 32.41
C GLU A 292 -23.21 2.33 31.03
N TYR A 293 -22.76 2.98 29.95
CA TYR A 293 -23.08 2.59 28.57
C TYR A 293 -22.80 1.12 28.25
N ARG A 294 -21.82 0.50 28.92
CA ARG A 294 -21.49 -0.92 28.74
C ARG A 294 -22.64 -1.85 29.14
N LYS A 295 -23.54 -1.45 30.04
CA LYS A 295 -24.74 -2.22 30.42
C LYS A 295 -25.73 -2.36 29.26
N ALA A 296 -25.67 -1.48 28.26
CA ALA A 296 -26.48 -1.59 27.05
C ALA A 296 -26.09 -2.80 26.16
N GLY A 297 -25.01 -3.52 26.48
CA GLY A 297 -24.65 -4.74 25.76
C GLY A 297 -24.16 -4.49 24.33
N GLY A 298 -24.19 -5.54 23.51
CA GLY A 298 -23.91 -5.46 22.08
C GLY A 298 -22.57 -4.79 21.73
N VAL A 299 -22.62 -3.80 20.85
CA VAL A 299 -21.44 -3.02 20.45
C VAL A 299 -20.93 -2.12 21.58
N TYR A 300 -21.80 -1.60 22.44
CA TYR A 300 -21.43 -0.68 23.53
C TYR A 300 -20.56 -1.37 24.58
N ALA A 301 -20.88 -2.62 24.94
CA ALA A 301 -20.10 -3.39 25.91
C ALA A 301 -18.69 -3.76 25.43
N LYS A 302 -18.42 -3.69 24.12
CA LYS A 302 -17.13 -4.02 23.49
C LYS A 302 -16.21 -2.81 23.31
N TRP A 303 -16.65 -1.61 23.72
CA TRP A 303 -15.87 -0.39 23.60
C TRP A 303 -15.41 0.10 24.98
N SER A 304 -14.14 0.48 25.07
CA SER A 304 -13.57 1.22 26.19
C SER A 304 -13.38 2.68 25.78
N ILE A 305 -14.28 3.54 26.25
CA ILE A 305 -14.25 4.98 25.97
C ILE A 305 -13.72 5.65 27.24
N THR A 306 -12.45 6.01 27.23
CA THR A 306 -11.84 6.76 28.31
C THR A 306 -12.07 8.26 28.08
N PRO A 307 -12.26 9.08 29.14
CA PRO A 307 -12.24 10.53 29.02
C PRO A 307 -11.03 11.00 28.19
N ASP A 308 -11.25 11.85 27.18
CA ASP A 308 -10.15 12.34 26.33
C ASP A 308 -9.19 13.15 27.20
N CYS A 309 -7.90 13.08 26.88
CA CYS A 309 -6.90 13.92 27.54
C CYS A 309 -7.05 15.42 27.19
N PHE A 310 -7.88 15.79 26.20
CA PHE A 310 -7.89 17.14 25.62
C PHE A 310 -9.26 17.63 25.14
N GLU A 311 -9.38 18.96 25.02
CA GLU A 311 -10.55 19.70 24.55
C GLU A 311 -10.95 19.48 23.07
N LEU A 312 -10.39 18.51 22.35
CA LEU A 312 -10.61 18.24 20.90
C LEU A 312 -10.80 19.49 20.00
N PRO A 313 -9.86 20.44 19.92
CA PRO A 313 -10.02 21.67 19.13
C PRO A 313 -10.35 21.41 17.66
N TYR A 314 -9.77 20.36 17.08
CA TYR A 314 -9.99 19.99 15.67
C TYR A 314 -11.46 19.76 15.33
N TRP A 315 -12.15 18.87 16.04
CA TRP A 315 -13.56 18.55 15.74
C TRP A 315 -14.52 19.68 16.10
N LYS A 316 -14.17 20.49 17.10
CA LYS A 316 -14.92 21.71 17.45
C LYS A 316 -14.83 22.74 16.33
N TRP A 317 -13.63 22.96 15.80
CA TRP A 317 -13.42 23.82 14.64
C TRP A 317 -14.14 23.29 13.40
N PHE A 318 -14.07 21.99 13.11
CA PHE A 318 -14.79 21.36 11.99
C PHE A 318 -16.29 21.66 12.04
N VAL A 319 -16.95 21.44 13.19
CA VAL A 319 -18.39 21.70 13.35
C VAL A 319 -18.73 23.18 13.17
N CYS A 320 -17.87 24.11 13.65
CA CYS A 320 -18.05 25.53 13.39
C CYS A 320 -17.85 25.88 11.90
N ARG A 321 -16.82 25.32 11.26
CA ARG A 321 -16.43 25.64 9.89
C ARG A 321 -17.46 25.16 8.87
N PHE A 322 -18.04 23.99 9.11
CA PHE A 322 -18.97 23.30 8.23
C PHE A 322 -20.39 23.27 8.77
N GLN A 323 -20.77 24.21 9.66
CA GLN A 323 -22.10 24.23 10.27
C GLN A 323 -23.20 24.16 9.20
N LYS A 324 -23.16 25.04 8.20
CA LYS A 324 -24.18 25.09 7.14
C LYS A 324 -24.19 23.83 6.28
N ASP A 325 -23.02 23.26 6.02
CA ASP A 325 -22.88 22.04 5.23
C ASP A 325 -23.46 20.83 5.98
N LEU A 326 -23.19 20.72 7.28
CA LEU A 326 -23.80 19.74 8.19
C LEU A 326 -25.32 19.90 8.24
N GLU A 327 -25.81 21.14 8.38
CA GLU A 327 -27.25 21.43 8.39
C GLU A 327 -27.93 20.99 7.09
N ASN A 328 -27.30 21.25 5.94
CA ASN A 328 -27.80 20.85 4.64
C ASN A 328 -27.73 19.33 4.42
N HIS A 329 -26.60 18.70 4.80
CA HIS A 329 -26.36 17.28 4.62
C HIS A 329 -27.36 16.43 5.41
N TYR A 330 -27.60 16.79 6.66
CA TYR A 330 -28.56 16.10 7.53
C TYR A 330 -29.99 16.65 7.42
N LYS A 331 -30.20 17.75 6.69
CA LYS A 331 -31.49 18.45 6.54
C LYS A 331 -32.07 18.92 7.88
N GLU A 332 -31.20 19.37 8.78
CA GLU A 332 -31.55 19.75 10.13
C GLU A 332 -30.87 21.07 10.52
N LYS A 333 -31.48 21.83 11.42
CA LYS A 333 -30.87 23.08 11.92
C LYS A 333 -30.13 22.83 13.23
N ILE A 334 -28.93 23.40 13.36
CA ILE A 334 -28.12 23.31 14.58
C ILE A 334 -28.57 24.42 15.53
N VAL A 335 -29.68 24.19 16.22
CA VAL A 335 -30.35 25.17 17.10
C VAL A 335 -30.76 24.57 18.45
N GLY A 336 -31.11 25.43 19.41
CA GLY A 336 -31.59 25.04 20.74
C GLY A 336 -30.54 24.23 21.50
N LYS A 337 -30.88 23.01 21.93
CA LYS A 337 -29.93 22.12 22.63
C LYS A 337 -28.77 21.62 21.77
N GLY A 338 -28.83 21.83 20.46
CA GLY A 338 -27.73 21.55 19.53
C GLY A 338 -26.88 22.79 19.20
N GLU A 339 -27.18 23.97 19.78
CA GLU A 339 -26.45 25.19 19.44
C GLU A 339 -24.96 25.07 19.76
N ILE A 340 -24.12 25.45 18.80
CA ILE A 340 -22.67 25.38 18.94
C ILE A 340 -22.21 26.41 19.97
N PRO A 341 -21.47 26.00 21.02
CA PRO A 341 -20.98 26.92 22.04
C PRO A 341 -20.16 28.08 21.46
N ASN A 342 -20.40 29.30 21.92
CA ASN A 342 -19.71 30.51 21.43
C ASN A 342 -18.18 30.45 21.56
N GLN A 343 -17.66 29.66 22.49
CA GLN A 343 -16.23 29.42 22.65
C GLN A 343 -15.62 28.66 21.46
N TRP A 344 -16.36 27.74 20.82
CA TRP A 344 -15.85 27.00 19.65
C TRP A 344 -15.70 27.91 18.43
N LYS A 345 -16.60 28.91 18.31
CA LYS A 345 -16.57 29.91 17.23
C LYS A 345 -15.30 30.78 17.23
N LYS A 346 -14.49 30.73 18.29
CA LYS A 346 -13.20 31.43 18.40
C LYS A 346 -12.01 30.59 17.90
N LEU A 347 -12.20 29.29 17.67
CA LEU A 347 -11.14 28.40 17.19
C LEU A 347 -10.84 28.70 15.73
N ARG A 348 -9.56 28.85 15.42
CA ARG A 348 -9.07 29.03 14.05
C ARG A 348 -8.61 27.68 13.50
N LYS A 349 -8.53 27.58 12.17
CA LYS A 349 -7.97 26.40 11.48
C LYS A 349 -6.58 26.03 12.00
N GLN A 350 -5.73 27.04 12.24
CA GLN A 350 -4.40 26.80 12.78
C GLN A 350 -4.42 26.15 14.17
N ASP A 351 -5.34 26.58 15.03
CA ASP A 351 -5.50 26.00 16.38
C ASP A 351 -6.00 24.54 16.29
N ALA A 352 -6.77 24.20 15.25
CA ALA A 352 -7.20 22.83 14.96
C ALA A 352 -6.04 21.94 14.50
N ILE A 353 -5.26 22.40 13.52
CA ILE A 353 -4.10 21.67 12.99
C ILE A 353 -3.05 21.44 14.08
N GLU A 354 -2.66 22.48 14.82
CA GLU A 354 -1.69 22.38 15.93
C GLU A 354 -2.17 21.45 17.07
N SER A 355 -3.48 21.23 17.19
CA SER A 355 -4.01 20.31 18.19
C SER A 355 -3.76 18.84 17.85
N LEU A 356 -3.53 18.50 16.57
CA LEU A 356 -3.25 17.14 16.14
C LEU A 356 -1.91 16.63 16.69
N ASP A 357 -0.89 17.48 16.80
CA ASP A 357 0.42 17.15 17.41
C ASP A 357 0.32 16.65 18.86
N LYS A 358 -0.75 17.00 19.57
CA LYS A 358 -0.96 16.57 20.97
C LYS A 358 -1.69 15.23 21.05
N CYS A 359 -2.30 14.78 19.96
CA CYS A 359 -3.19 13.63 19.93
C CYS A 359 -2.61 12.42 19.20
N PHE A 360 -1.57 12.62 18.36
CA PHE A 360 -1.02 11.60 17.46
C PHE A 360 0.46 11.30 17.69
#